data_AF-A0A496A924-F1
#
_entry.id   AF-A0A496A924-F1
#
_cell.length_a   1.000
_cell.length_b   1.000
_cell.length_c   1.000
_cell.angle_alpha   90.00
_cell.angle_beta   90.00
_cell.angle_gamma   90.00
#
_symmetry.space_group_name_H-M   'P 1'
#
loop_
_entity.id
_entity.type
_entity.pdbx_description
1 polymer ?
#
loop_
_entity_poly.entity_id
_entity_poly.type
_entity_poly.pdbx_seq_one_letter_code
_entity_poly.pdbx_strand_id
1 'polypeptide(L)'
;MKLRRQIRGGRCPPYAHKGVFKATDETLTRFESDLNRCAKCTACATPAFPSYQEDLLQIARITLWEKGPAFNPNHQRKASFRSYILPWICGALTREKKKEVQQSWRFTSVCYQEDASQENSEAHPDKQEGVFARSDEKTDFEDTLIYEMWNADFEKALPRLLQRLTKREQQVFTCIREDMKQVDIAERLELSKPRVSQLLKQVELKLTSECQNMGLIE
;
A
#
# COMPACT_ATOMS: atom_id res chain seq x y z
N MET A 1 29.45 -22.70 -3.48
CA MET A 1 28.56 -23.82 -3.86
C MET A 1 27.24 -23.27 -4.41
N LYS A 2 26.89 -23.56 -5.67
CA LYS A 2 25.68 -23.04 -6.34
C LYS A 2 24.60 -24.13 -6.36
N LEU A 3 23.56 -24.01 -5.54
CA LEU A 3 22.36 -24.87 -5.62
C LEU A 3 21.45 -24.35 -6.74
N ARG A 4 21.65 -24.83 -7.96
CA ARG A 4 20.66 -24.69 -9.05
C ARG A 4 19.63 -25.82 -8.91
N ARG A 5 18.45 -25.55 -8.35
CA ARG A 5 17.28 -26.42 -8.56
C ARG A 5 16.57 -26.02 -9.85
N GLN A 6 16.88 -26.73 -10.92
CA GLN A 6 16.03 -26.83 -12.09
C GLN A 6 14.78 -27.64 -11.72
N ILE A 7 13.66 -26.96 -11.46
CA ILE A 7 12.33 -27.60 -11.59
C ILE A 7 11.67 -26.90 -12.78
N ARG A 8 11.90 -27.45 -13.97
CA ARG A 8 11.16 -27.06 -15.17
C ARG A 8 9.75 -27.67 -15.09
N GLY A 9 8.73 -26.85 -15.33
CA GLY A 9 7.47 -27.28 -15.94
C GLY A 9 6.34 -27.80 -15.04
N GLY A 10 6.58 -28.14 -13.78
CA GLY A 10 5.50 -28.56 -12.87
C GLY A 10 4.71 -27.37 -12.33
N ARG A 11 3.70 -26.90 -13.06
CA ARG A 11 2.65 -26.04 -12.45
C ARG A 11 1.84 -26.92 -11.51
N CYS A 12 1.98 -26.69 -10.20
CA CYS A 12 1.11 -27.32 -9.22
C CYS A 12 -0.34 -26.96 -9.57
N PRO A 13 -1.28 -27.93 -9.58
CA PRO A 13 -2.68 -27.63 -9.81
C PRO A 13 -3.17 -26.57 -8.81
N PRO A 14 -4.09 -25.66 -9.21
CA PRO A 14 -4.68 -24.69 -8.31
C PRO A 14 -5.54 -25.43 -7.29
N TYR A 15 -4.95 -25.75 -6.14
CA TYR A 15 -5.66 -26.42 -5.06
C TYR A 15 -6.42 -25.39 -4.22
N ALA A 16 -7.71 -25.63 -4.02
CA ALA A 16 -8.50 -24.96 -3.00
C ALA A 16 -8.06 -25.48 -1.61
N HIS A 17 -7.19 -24.73 -0.93
CA HIS A 17 -6.64 -25.13 0.36
C HIS A 17 -7.55 -24.68 1.51
N LYS A 18 -8.11 -25.65 2.25
CA LYS A 18 -8.48 -25.50 3.66
C LYS A 18 -7.28 -26.00 4.47
N GLY A 19 -6.28 -25.17 4.75
CA GLY A 19 -5.16 -25.63 5.59
C GLY A 19 -5.58 -25.78 7.04
N VAL A 20 -4.84 -26.63 7.75
CA VAL A 20 -5.08 -27.02 9.15
C VAL A 20 -4.50 -26.00 10.13
N PHE A 21 -3.72 -25.02 9.63
CA PHE A 21 -3.13 -23.99 10.45
C PHE A 21 -4.20 -22.99 10.90
N LYS A 22 -4.45 -22.98 12.21
CA LYS A 22 -5.19 -21.91 12.89
C LYS A 22 -4.15 -20.97 13.49
N ALA A 23 -4.14 -19.73 13.02
CA ALA A 23 -3.40 -18.69 13.71
C ALA A 23 -4.05 -18.50 15.10
N THR A 24 -3.34 -18.91 16.13
CA THR A 24 -3.67 -18.64 17.53
C THR A 24 -2.57 -17.78 18.12
N ASP A 25 -2.86 -17.08 19.22
CA ASP A 25 -1.86 -16.26 19.90
C ASP A 25 -0.62 -17.07 20.28
N GLU A 26 -0.78 -18.33 20.68
CA GLU A 26 0.34 -19.24 20.95
C GLU A 26 1.25 -19.47 19.73
N THR A 27 0.66 -19.56 18.53
CA THR A 27 1.44 -19.71 17.30
C THR A 27 2.20 -18.44 16.94
N LEU A 28 1.64 -17.26 17.24
CA LEU A 28 2.34 -15.99 17.06
C LEU A 28 3.53 -15.90 18.01
N THR A 29 3.34 -16.21 19.29
CA THR A 29 4.41 -16.16 20.30
C THR A 29 5.60 -17.06 19.92
N ARG A 30 5.34 -18.24 19.33
CA ARG A 30 6.41 -19.13 18.85
C ARG A 30 7.20 -18.57 17.67
N PHE A 31 6.56 -17.78 16.82
CA PHE A 31 7.19 -17.16 15.64
C PHE A 31 7.74 -15.77 15.92
N GLU A 32 7.44 -15.17 17.07
CA GLU A 32 7.78 -13.79 17.40
C GLU A 32 9.27 -13.47 17.21
N SER A 33 10.16 -14.38 17.63
CA SER A 33 11.61 -14.22 17.41
C SER A 33 12.00 -14.15 15.93
N ASP A 34 11.33 -14.91 15.06
CA ASP A 34 11.55 -14.91 13.62
C ASP A 34 10.98 -13.65 12.97
N LEU A 35 9.79 -13.23 13.38
CA LEU A 35 9.16 -12.01 12.88
C LEU A 35 10.02 -10.80 13.21
N ASN A 36 10.48 -10.69 14.46
CA ASN A 36 11.41 -9.64 14.90
C ASN A 36 12.72 -9.66 14.10
N ARG A 37 13.29 -10.85 13.86
CA ARG A 37 14.50 -10.98 13.05
C ARG A 37 14.28 -10.53 11.61
N CYS A 38 13.16 -10.90 10.99
CA CYS A 38 12.81 -10.51 9.63
C CYS A 38 12.55 -9.00 9.51
N ALA A 39 11.81 -8.42 10.46
CA ALA A 39 11.53 -6.99 10.54
C ALA A 39 12.83 -6.19 10.71
N LYS A 40 13.66 -6.54 11.69
CA LYS A 40 14.97 -5.92 11.93
C LYS A 40 15.90 -6.03 10.72
N CYS A 41 15.99 -7.22 10.12
CA CYS A 41 16.80 -7.44 8.94
C CYS A 41 16.36 -6.55 7.77
N THR A 42 15.05 -6.40 7.57
CA THR A 42 14.50 -5.55 6.51
C THR A 42 14.69 -4.08 6.83
N ALA A 43 14.46 -3.64 8.07
CA ALA A 43 14.67 -2.26 8.52
C ALA A 43 16.13 -1.82 8.34
N CYS A 44 17.09 -2.69 8.70
CA CYS A 44 18.52 -2.41 8.59
C CYS A 44 19.12 -2.63 7.19
N ALA A 45 18.41 -3.30 6.27
CA ALA A 45 18.87 -3.44 4.88
C ALA A 45 18.96 -2.06 4.20
N THR A 46 19.72 -1.90 3.12
CA THR A 46 19.80 -0.61 2.42
C THR A 46 18.54 -0.33 1.57
N PRO A 47 17.99 0.90 1.57
CA PRO A 47 18.33 2.01 2.46
C PRO A 47 17.80 1.74 3.87
N ALA A 48 18.59 2.06 4.90
CA ALA A 48 18.27 1.69 6.28
C ALA A 48 17.23 2.64 6.87
N PHE A 49 16.15 2.07 7.42
CA PHE A 49 15.08 2.78 8.12
C PHE A 49 14.73 2.05 9.42
N PRO A 50 15.55 2.18 10.48
CA PRO A 50 15.32 1.48 11.74
C PRO A 50 14.00 1.86 12.43
N SER A 51 13.52 3.09 12.24
CA SER A 51 12.23 3.56 12.77
C SER A 51 11.04 2.76 12.25
N TYR A 52 11.14 2.23 11.02
CA TYR A 52 10.08 1.46 10.38
C TYR A 52 10.01 -0.01 10.85
N GLN A 53 10.84 -0.41 11.83
CA GLN A 53 10.91 -1.79 12.28
C GLN A 53 9.58 -2.29 12.87
N GLU A 54 8.88 -1.47 13.65
CA GLU A 54 7.63 -1.89 14.30
C GLU A 54 6.51 -2.11 13.27
N ASP A 55 6.39 -1.22 12.28
CA ASP A 55 5.42 -1.37 11.19
C ASP A 55 5.72 -2.63 10.36
N LEU A 56 7.01 -2.88 10.08
CA LEU A 56 7.44 -4.12 9.45
C LEU A 56 7.12 -5.35 10.32
N LEU A 57 7.20 -5.26 11.64
CA LEU A 57 6.81 -6.34 12.53
C LEU A 57 5.30 -6.62 12.46
N GLN A 58 4.47 -5.58 12.40
CA GLN A 58 3.02 -5.72 12.22
C GLN A 58 2.69 -6.38 10.87
N ILE A 59 3.31 -5.93 9.78
CA ILE A 59 3.15 -6.53 8.45
C ILE A 59 3.55 -8.01 8.47
N ALA A 60 4.64 -8.37 9.18
CA ALA A 60 5.08 -9.75 9.32
C ALA A 60 4.03 -10.60 10.05
N ARG A 61 3.43 -10.08 11.13
CA ARG A 61 2.34 -10.75 11.86
C ARG A 61 1.11 -10.93 10.97
N ILE A 62 0.65 -9.89 10.27
CA ILE A 62 -0.50 -9.97 9.35
C ILE A 62 -0.24 -11.02 8.26
N THR A 63 0.96 -11.03 7.67
CA THR A 63 1.31 -12.00 6.63
C THR A 63 1.26 -13.44 7.15
N LEU A 64 1.70 -13.67 8.38
CA LEU A 64 1.62 -14.97 9.06
C LEU A 64 0.15 -15.39 9.24
N TRP A 65 -0.72 -14.48 9.66
CA TRP A 65 -2.18 -14.72 9.77
C TRP A 65 -2.84 -15.05 8.45
N GLU A 66 -2.52 -14.31 7.38
CA GLU A 66 -3.16 -14.49 6.07
C GLU A 66 -2.66 -15.73 5.32
N LYS A 67 -1.35 -15.98 5.34
CA LYS A 67 -0.72 -17.02 4.52
C LYS A 67 -0.52 -18.33 5.28
N GLY A 68 -0.49 -18.28 6.61
CA GLY A 68 -0.38 -19.44 7.48
C GLY A 68 -1.43 -20.52 7.19
N PRO A 69 -2.73 -20.17 7.13
CA PRO A 69 -3.82 -21.11 6.85
C PRO A 69 -3.74 -21.82 5.50
N ALA A 70 -2.89 -21.39 4.57
CA ALA A 70 -2.67 -22.10 3.31
C ALA A 70 -1.59 -23.20 3.42
N PHE A 71 -0.91 -23.33 4.57
CA PHE A 71 0.07 -24.38 4.79
C PHE A 71 -0.58 -25.76 4.87
N ASN A 72 0.03 -26.72 4.15
CA ASN A 72 -0.33 -28.12 4.19
C ASN A 72 0.85 -28.96 4.70
N PRO A 73 0.77 -29.55 5.91
CA PRO A 73 1.83 -30.41 6.44
C PRO A 73 1.99 -31.71 5.63
N ASN A 74 0.94 -32.14 4.92
CA ASN A 74 0.94 -33.35 4.10
C ASN A 74 1.41 -33.09 2.66
N HIS A 75 1.92 -31.90 2.35
CA HIS A 75 2.44 -31.60 1.03
C HIS A 75 3.66 -32.49 0.70
N GLN A 76 3.75 -33.00 -0.54
CA GLN A 76 4.78 -33.96 -0.98
C GLN A 76 6.21 -33.52 -0.69
N ARG A 77 6.46 -32.21 -0.66
CA ARG A 77 7.78 -31.62 -0.38
C ARG A 77 8.20 -31.68 1.10
N LYS A 78 7.34 -32.13 2.03
CA LYS A 78 7.59 -32.22 3.48
C LYS A 78 8.26 -30.95 4.06
N ALA A 79 7.93 -29.78 3.53
CA ALA A 79 8.52 -28.53 3.98
C ALA A 79 7.99 -28.18 5.37
N SER A 80 8.86 -27.72 6.26
CA SER A 80 8.41 -27.21 7.56
C SER A 80 7.54 -25.96 7.37
N PHE A 81 6.64 -25.70 8.31
CA PHE A 81 5.82 -24.49 8.29
C PHE A 81 6.69 -23.22 8.23
N ARG A 82 7.78 -23.19 9.00
CA ARG A 82 8.77 -22.11 8.99
C ARG A 82 9.38 -21.89 7.59
N SER A 83 9.77 -22.96 6.91
CA SER A 83 10.30 -22.90 5.54
C SER A 83 9.26 -22.46 4.51
N TYR A 84 7.98 -22.71 4.78
CA TYR A 84 6.88 -22.24 3.94
C TYR A 84 6.57 -20.76 4.15
N ILE A 85 6.50 -20.29 5.41
CA ILE A 85 5.97 -18.97 5.74
C ILE A 85 7.00 -17.85 5.66
N LEU A 86 8.27 -18.11 6.00
CA LEU A 86 9.31 -17.08 5.98
C LEU A 86 9.51 -16.41 4.60
N PRO A 87 9.49 -17.14 3.47
CA PRO A 87 9.54 -16.50 2.15
C PRO A 87 8.38 -15.53 1.88
N TRP A 88 7.18 -15.85 2.37
CA TRP A 88 6.02 -14.95 2.24
C TRP A 88 6.20 -13.67 3.05
N ILE A 89 6.64 -13.82 4.31
CA ILE A 89 6.93 -12.70 5.21
C ILE A 89 8.02 -11.81 4.61
N CYS A 90 9.20 -12.36 4.30
CA CYS A 90 10.29 -11.57 3.70
C CYS A 90 9.85 -10.89 2.39
N GLY A 91 9.04 -11.57 1.57
CA GLY A 91 8.49 -11.00 0.35
C GLY A 91 7.55 -9.82 0.61
N ALA A 92 6.69 -9.91 1.64
CA ALA A 92 5.82 -8.81 2.06
C ALA A 92 6.62 -7.61 2.58
N LEU A 93 7.55 -7.85 3.51
CA LEU A 93 8.40 -6.79 4.08
C LEU A 93 9.24 -6.07 3.02
N THR A 94 9.80 -6.82 2.07
CA THR A 94 10.58 -6.24 0.97
C THR A 94 9.71 -5.38 0.06
N ARG A 95 8.46 -5.79 -0.21
CA ARG A 95 7.53 -5.01 -1.03
C ARG A 95 7.11 -3.72 -0.32
N GLU A 96 6.75 -3.79 0.96
CA GLU A 96 6.34 -2.61 1.73
C GLU A 96 7.51 -1.64 1.90
N LYS A 97 8.70 -2.14 2.23
CA LYS A 97 9.90 -1.30 2.24
C LYS A 97 10.15 -0.62 0.90
N LYS A 98 9.98 -1.33 -0.22
CA LYS A 98 10.18 -0.73 -1.54
C LYS A 98 9.17 0.39 -1.82
N LYS A 99 7.91 0.24 -1.40
CA LYS A 99 6.89 1.28 -1.53
C LYS A 99 7.25 2.51 -0.68
N GLU A 100 7.65 2.29 0.57
CA GLU A 100 8.05 3.35 1.50
C GLU A 100 9.22 4.15 0.94
N VAL A 101 10.26 3.46 0.45
CA VAL A 101 11.39 4.09 -0.22
C VAL A 101 10.93 4.88 -1.44
N GLN A 102 10.07 4.31 -2.27
CA GLN A 102 9.58 5.01 -3.46
C GLN A 102 8.74 6.26 -3.12
N GLN A 103 7.98 6.23 -2.03
CA GLN A 103 7.20 7.37 -1.54
C GLN A 103 8.09 8.43 -0.91
N SER A 104 9.00 8.04 -0.01
CA SER A 104 9.97 8.94 0.61
C SER A 104 10.79 9.70 -0.44
N TRP A 105 11.26 9.01 -1.48
CA TRP A 105 12.00 9.68 -2.57
C TRP A 105 11.16 10.69 -3.35
N ARG A 106 9.85 10.46 -3.48
CA ARG A 106 8.94 11.42 -4.13
C ARG A 106 8.75 12.67 -3.28
N PHE A 107 8.71 12.54 -1.96
CA PHE A 107 8.60 13.69 -1.06
C PHE A 107 9.93 14.44 -0.90
N THR A 108 11.08 13.75 -0.83
CA THR A 108 12.39 14.41 -0.72
C THR A 108 12.81 15.14 -2.00
N SER A 109 12.36 14.67 -3.17
CA SER A 109 12.71 15.28 -4.47
C SER A 109 12.01 16.61 -4.74
N VAL A 110 10.95 16.96 -4.00
CA VAL A 110 10.15 18.18 -4.25
C VAL A 110 10.69 19.39 -3.47
N CYS A 111 11.59 19.19 -2.50
CA CYS A 111 12.12 20.30 -1.66
C CYS A 111 13.50 20.85 -2.08
N TYR A 112 14.07 20.44 -3.22
CA TYR A 112 15.39 20.92 -3.68
C TYR A 112 15.37 21.37 -5.15
N GLN A 113 14.42 22.23 -5.50
CA GLN A 113 14.58 23.12 -6.65
C GLN A 113 14.29 24.55 -6.22
N GLU A 114 15.17 25.12 -5.41
CA GLU A 114 15.36 26.57 -5.36
C GLU A 114 16.85 26.86 -5.11
N ASP A 115 17.39 27.61 -6.06
CA ASP A 115 18.63 28.38 -6.05
C ASP A 115 19.99 27.67 -5.93
N ALA A 116 20.50 27.32 -7.12
CA ALA A 116 21.92 27.39 -7.40
C ALA A 116 22.38 28.86 -7.39
N SER A 117 23.14 29.25 -6.37
CA SER A 117 24.11 30.35 -6.45
C SER A 117 25.30 30.04 -5.55
N GLN A 118 26.47 29.99 -6.18
CA GLN A 118 27.79 29.88 -5.57
C GLN A 118 28.01 30.98 -4.53
N GLU A 119 28.66 30.65 -3.41
CA GLU A 119 29.95 31.25 -3.06
C GLU A 119 30.64 30.52 -1.89
N ASN A 120 31.96 30.50 -1.96
CA ASN A 120 32.91 29.94 -1.00
C ASN A 120 32.73 30.50 0.42
N SER A 121 32.85 29.66 1.46
CA SER A 121 33.75 29.97 2.59
C SER A 121 33.98 28.76 3.51
N GLU A 122 35.21 28.66 3.99
CA GLU A 122 35.72 27.63 4.89
C GLU A 122 35.28 27.83 6.35
N ALA A 123 35.17 26.69 7.07
CA ALA A 123 35.35 26.49 8.52
C ALA A 123 34.38 27.15 9.53
N HIS A 124 33.49 26.33 10.12
CA HIS A 124 33.47 25.98 11.55
C HIS A 124 32.40 24.89 11.84
N PRO A 125 32.64 23.93 12.78
CA PRO A 125 31.62 22.99 13.20
C PRO A 125 30.86 23.61 14.37
N ASP A 126 29.70 24.20 14.07
CA ASP A 126 28.79 24.65 15.13
C ASP A 126 27.50 23.84 15.11
N LYS A 127 27.06 23.55 16.33
CA LYS A 127 25.98 22.63 16.68
C LYS A 127 24.73 22.85 15.82
N GLN A 128 24.36 21.84 15.05
CA GLN A 128 22.96 21.64 14.71
C GLN A 128 22.24 21.21 15.98
N GLU A 129 21.80 22.22 16.75
CA GLU A 129 20.67 22.06 17.66
C GLU A 129 19.50 21.58 16.81
N GLY A 130 19.20 20.28 16.95
CA GLY A 130 18.02 19.68 16.39
C GLY A 130 16.81 20.45 16.88
N VAL A 131 16.16 21.15 15.95
CA VAL A 131 14.78 21.61 16.10
C VAL A 131 13.92 20.35 16.07
N PHE A 132 13.89 19.63 17.20
CA PHE A 132 12.78 18.77 17.55
C PHE A 132 11.62 19.72 17.87
N ALA A 133 10.95 20.19 16.81
CA ALA A 133 9.59 20.64 16.94
C ALA A 133 8.80 19.44 17.47
N ARG A 134 8.38 19.53 18.74
CA ARG A 134 7.29 18.73 19.27
C ARG A 134 6.20 18.69 18.19
N SER A 135 5.89 17.50 17.70
CA SER A 135 4.72 17.23 16.88
C SER A 135 3.50 17.44 17.78
N ASP A 136 3.09 18.70 17.86
CA ASP A 136 2.02 19.22 18.71
C ASP A 136 0.90 19.60 17.76
N GLU A 137 -0.03 18.65 17.51
CA GLU A 137 -1.42 18.77 17.03
C GLU A 137 -1.77 19.75 15.86
N LYS A 138 -0.79 20.39 15.20
CA LYS A 138 -1.01 21.45 14.20
C LYS A 138 -1.02 20.98 12.76
N THR A 139 -0.55 19.77 12.46
CA THR A 139 -0.68 19.19 11.11
C THR A 139 -2.14 18.90 10.76
N ASP A 140 -2.99 18.66 11.76
CA ASP A 140 -4.39 18.33 11.53
C ASP A 140 -5.18 19.53 10.98
N PHE A 141 -4.85 20.77 11.36
CA PHE A 141 -5.55 21.96 10.87
C PHE A 141 -5.18 22.32 9.42
N GLU A 142 -3.89 22.27 9.07
CA GLU A 142 -3.44 22.54 7.70
C GLU A 142 -3.94 21.46 6.75
N ASP A 143 -3.86 20.19 7.13
CA ASP A 143 -4.39 19.08 6.34
C ASP A 143 -5.92 19.16 6.23
N THR A 144 -6.63 19.55 7.29
CA THR A 144 -8.08 19.78 7.25
C THR A 144 -8.44 20.93 6.33
N LEU A 145 -7.72 22.06 6.39
CA LEU A 145 -7.94 23.20 5.49
C LEU A 145 -7.67 22.83 4.03
N ILE A 146 -6.59 22.11 3.76
CA ILE A 146 -6.26 21.64 2.41
C ILE A 146 -7.35 20.70 1.91
N TYR A 147 -7.81 19.76 2.75
CA TYR A 147 -8.90 18.84 2.44
C TYR A 147 -10.24 19.55 2.19
N GLU A 148 -10.60 20.53 3.02
CA GLU A 148 -11.81 21.33 2.86
C GLU A 148 -11.77 22.18 1.59
N MET A 149 -10.62 22.78 1.29
CA MET A 149 -10.42 23.58 0.08
C MET A 149 -10.47 22.71 -1.18
N TRP A 150 -9.81 21.54 -1.16
CA TRP A 150 -9.89 20.54 -2.22
C TRP A 150 -11.32 20.03 -2.44
N ASN A 151 -12.05 19.73 -1.35
CA ASN A 151 -13.45 19.30 -1.45
C ASN A 151 -14.34 20.39 -2.02
N ALA A 152 -14.13 21.66 -1.63
CA ALA A 152 -14.89 22.78 -2.16
C ALA A 152 -14.66 22.98 -3.66
N ASP A 153 -13.41 22.83 -4.11
CA ASP A 153 -13.07 22.94 -5.53
C ASP A 153 -13.53 21.73 -6.34
N PHE A 154 -13.49 20.53 -5.76
CA PHE A 154 -14.07 19.33 -6.35
C PHE A 154 -15.60 19.42 -6.47
N GLU A 155 -16.31 19.86 -5.43
CA GLU A 155 -17.77 20.04 -5.46
C GLU A 155 -18.20 21.10 -6.50
N LYS A 156 -17.42 22.19 -6.67
CA LYS A 156 -17.66 23.16 -7.76
C LYS A 156 -17.43 22.57 -9.14
N ALA A 157 -16.43 21.70 -9.30
CA ALA A 157 -16.11 21.06 -10.58
C ALA A 157 -17.02 19.87 -10.90
N LEU A 158 -17.63 19.26 -9.87
CA LEU A 158 -18.41 18.03 -9.99
C LEU A 158 -19.54 18.10 -11.04
N PRO A 159 -20.35 19.16 -11.15
CA PRO A 159 -21.36 19.26 -12.20
C PRO A 159 -20.77 19.16 -13.61
N ARG A 160 -19.58 19.73 -13.83
CA ARG A 160 -18.87 19.66 -15.13
C ARG A 160 -18.28 18.28 -15.37
N LEU A 161 -17.72 17.64 -14.34
CA LEU A 161 -17.24 16.27 -14.39
C LEU A 161 -18.36 15.28 -14.74
N LEU A 162 -19.54 15.45 -14.13
CA LEU A 162 -20.70 14.61 -14.38
C LEU A 162 -21.24 14.74 -15.81
N GLN A 163 -21.14 15.91 -16.45
CA GLN A 163 -21.58 16.11 -17.85
C GLN A 163 -20.83 15.22 -18.85
N ARG A 164 -19.61 14.77 -18.51
CA ARG A 164 -18.78 13.91 -19.35
C ARG A 164 -19.11 12.42 -19.19
N LEU A 165 -19.79 12.07 -18.12
CA LEU A 165 -20.28 10.73 -17.88
C LEU A 165 -21.60 10.50 -18.63
N THR A 166 -21.76 9.31 -19.18
CA THR A 166 -23.06 8.85 -19.70
C THR A 166 -24.05 8.65 -18.56
N LYS A 167 -25.36 8.65 -18.85
CA LYS A 167 -26.40 8.45 -17.83
C LYS A 167 -26.19 7.19 -16.97
N ARG A 168 -25.70 6.10 -17.58
CA ARG A 168 -25.40 4.84 -16.86
C ARG A 168 -24.17 4.95 -15.97
N GLU A 169 -23.14 5.67 -16.42
CA GLU A 169 -21.94 5.95 -15.62
C GLU A 169 -22.26 6.89 -14.45
N GLN A 170 -23.12 7.89 -14.66
CA GLN A 170 -23.61 8.77 -13.60
C GLN A 170 -24.37 7.99 -12.51
N GLN A 171 -25.25 7.05 -12.91
CA GLN A 171 -25.96 6.19 -11.96
C GLN A 171 -25.02 5.34 -11.12
N VAL A 172 -24.02 4.72 -11.75
CA VAL A 172 -22.98 3.96 -11.04
C VAL A 172 -22.19 4.89 -10.09
N PHE A 173 -21.81 6.08 -10.56
CA PHE A 173 -21.11 7.07 -9.74
C PHE A 173 -21.92 7.54 -8.53
N THR A 174 -23.22 7.78 -8.68
CA THR A 174 -24.12 8.10 -7.55
C THR A 174 -24.11 6.98 -6.51
N CYS A 175 -24.19 5.71 -6.94
CA CYS A 175 -24.12 4.59 -6.00
C CYS A 175 -22.75 4.49 -5.28
N ILE A 176 -21.65 4.89 -5.92
CA ILE A 176 -20.33 4.98 -5.25
C ILE A 176 -20.35 6.09 -4.20
N ARG A 177 -20.94 7.25 -4.50
CA ARG A 177 -21.07 8.36 -3.53
C ARG A 177 -21.91 7.97 -2.31
N GLU A 178 -22.87 7.08 -2.48
CA GLU A 178 -23.69 6.49 -1.41
C GLU A 178 -22.98 5.32 -0.68
N ASP A 179 -21.68 5.10 -0.92
CA ASP A 179 -20.86 4.03 -0.33
C ASP A 179 -21.41 2.60 -0.57
N MET A 180 -22.10 2.39 -1.70
CA MET A 180 -22.63 1.07 -2.04
C MET A 180 -21.54 0.12 -2.53
N LYS A 181 -21.59 -1.14 -2.10
CA LYS A 181 -20.66 -2.17 -2.60
C LYS A 181 -21.04 -2.57 -4.02
N GLN A 182 -20.06 -3.00 -4.81
CA GLN A 182 -20.26 -3.39 -6.21
C GLN A 182 -21.35 -4.46 -6.43
N VAL A 183 -21.55 -5.34 -5.45
CA VAL A 183 -22.61 -6.37 -5.48
C VAL A 183 -23.98 -5.70 -5.41
N ASP A 184 -24.16 -4.75 -4.49
CA ASP A 184 -25.42 -4.03 -4.29
C ASP A 184 -25.71 -3.08 -5.46
N ILE A 185 -24.66 -2.51 -6.09
CA ILE A 185 -24.79 -1.72 -7.33
C ILE A 185 -25.26 -2.59 -8.49
N ALA A 186 -24.72 -3.81 -8.62
CA ALA A 186 -25.11 -4.76 -9.66
C ALA A 186 -26.59 -5.15 -9.53
N GLU A 187 -27.04 -5.38 -8.30
CA GLU A 187 -28.45 -5.66 -8.00
C GLU A 187 -29.35 -4.44 -8.27
N ARG A 188 -28.97 -3.25 -7.77
CA ARG A 188 -29.77 -2.03 -7.92
C ARG A 188 -29.92 -1.54 -9.37
N LEU A 189 -28.89 -1.73 -10.20
CA LEU A 189 -28.90 -1.27 -11.59
C LEU A 189 -29.26 -2.37 -12.60
N GLU A 190 -29.58 -3.58 -12.10
CA GLU A 190 -29.87 -4.78 -12.88
C GLU A 190 -28.75 -5.11 -13.89
N LEU A 191 -27.50 -5.07 -13.40
CA LEU A 191 -26.30 -5.30 -14.20
C LEU A 191 -25.54 -6.53 -13.70
N SER A 192 -24.75 -7.14 -14.59
CA SER A 192 -23.80 -8.16 -14.16
C SER A 192 -22.62 -7.53 -13.42
N LYS A 193 -22.05 -8.22 -12.42
CA LYS A 193 -20.85 -7.76 -11.69
C LYS A 193 -19.68 -7.37 -12.61
N PRO A 194 -19.38 -8.13 -13.69
CA PRO A 194 -18.35 -7.72 -14.65
C PRO A 194 -18.69 -6.40 -15.35
N ARG A 195 -19.97 -6.17 -15.67
CA ARG A 195 -20.42 -4.94 -16.31
C ARG A 195 -20.30 -3.73 -15.37
N VAL A 196 -20.61 -3.90 -14.08
CA VAL A 196 -20.39 -2.87 -13.05
C VAL A 196 -18.90 -2.55 -12.92
N SER A 197 -18.03 -3.57 -12.83
CA SER A 197 -16.57 -3.37 -12.78
C SER A 197 -16.04 -2.62 -14.00
N GLN A 198 -16.57 -2.91 -15.20
CA GLN A 198 -16.22 -2.17 -16.41
C GLN A 198 -16.66 -0.71 -16.33
N LEU A 199 -17.89 -0.44 -15.90
CA LEU A 199 -18.41 0.93 -15.75
C LEU A 199 -17.63 1.72 -14.70
N LEU A 200 -17.22 1.09 -13.59
CA LEU A 200 -16.36 1.72 -12.58
C LEU A 200 -15.04 2.17 -13.17
N LYS A 201 -14.36 1.30 -13.94
CA LYS A 201 -13.12 1.67 -14.63
C LYS A 201 -13.33 2.80 -15.64
N GLN A 202 -14.47 2.83 -16.32
CA GLN A 202 -14.79 3.89 -17.28
C GLN A 202 -15.06 5.22 -16.59
N VAL A 203 -15.78 5.20 -15.46
CA VAL A 203 -16.00 6.37 -14.60
C VAL A 203 -14.67 6.90 -14.08
N GLU A 204 -13.84 6.02 -13.51
CA GLU A 204 -12.51 6.38 -12.99
C GLU A 204 -11.64 7.02 -14.09
N LEU A 205 -11.50 6.38 -15.25
CA LEU A 205 -10.70 6.91 -16.35
C LEU A 205 -11.19 8.29 -16.83
N LYS A 206 -12.50 8.46 -17.00
CA LYS A 206 -13.08 9.72 -17.48
C LYS A 206 -12.93 10.82 -16.44
N LEU A 207 -13.24 10.54 -15.18
CA LEU A 207 -13.11 11.51 -14.10
C LEU A 207 -11.65 11.92 -13.92
N THR A 208 -10.72 10.97 -13.92
CA THR A 208 -9.28 11.28 -13.84
C THR A 208 -8.83 12.17 -15.00
N SER A 209 -9.20 11.85 -16.25
CA SER A 209 -8.82 12.69 -17.40
C SER A 209 -9.40 14.10 -17.32
N GLU A 210 -10.63 14.26 -16.85
CA GLU A 210 -11.27 15.57 -16.77
C GLU A 210 -10.76 16.37 -15.56
N CYS A 211 -10.45 15.71 -14.45
CA CYS A 211 -9.77 16.34 -13.32
C CYS A 211 -8.37 16.85 -13.72
N GLN A 212 -7.62 16.09 -14.54
CA GLN A 212 -6.34 16.54 -15.11
C GLN A 212 -6.54 17.76 -16.03
N ASN A 213 -7.54 17.72 -16.91
CA ASN A 213 -7.86 18.85 -17.79
C ASN A 213 -8.28 20.11 -17.02
N MET A 214 -8.88 19.95 -15.84
CA MET A 214 -9.30 21.06 -14.97
C MET A 214 -8.21 21.51 -13.98
N GLY A 215 -7.04 20.86 -13.97
CA GLY A 215 -5.96 21.15 -13.03
C GLY A 215 -6.29 20.80 -11.58
N LEU A 216 -7.26 19.91 -11.35
CA LEU A 216 -7.61 19.43 -10.00
C LEU A 216 -6.65 18.35 -9.50
N ILE A 217 -5.97 17.66 -10.42
CA ILE A 217 -4.95 16.66 -10.15
C ILE A 217 -3.85 16.79 -11.21
N GLU A 218 -2.60 16.56 -10.82
CA GLU A 218 -1.42 16.56 -11.72
C GLU A 218 -1.28 15.25 -12.53
#